data_AF-W9CIE7-F1
#
_entry.id   AF-W9CIE7-F1
#
_cell.length_a   1.000
_cell.length_b   1.000
_cell.length_c   1.000
_cell.angle_alpha   90.00
_cell.angle_beta   90.00
_cell.angle_gamma   90.00
#
_symmetry.space_group_name_H-M   'P 1'
#
loop_
_entity.id
_entity.type
_entity.pdbx_description
1 polymer ?
#
loop_
_entity_poly.entity_id
_entity_poly.type
_entity_poly.pdbx_seq_one_letter_code
_entity_poly.pdbx_strand_id
1 'polypeptide(L)'
;MSRTFLAKILRSAPRQCGSPQTFLTRGRAFPTICSSAFYQTSRPITYSNRVGKGLSPESENPQPKILESNAKPKQAAELSQEQYSELSDEYMDMMVEKLEELQEKREDVDVEYSAGVLTLAFPPIGTYVINKQPPNKQIWLSSPTSGPKRYDFVITSEGQDSKEGTGSGEWIYLRDGSSLTDLLLNELGVDLSSTYTADMQGDE
;
A
#
# COMPACT_ATOMS: atom_id res chain seq x y z
N MET A 1 -2.80 76.73 9.44
CA MET A 1 -1.36 76.55 9.75
C MET A 1 -0.93 75.22 9.13
N SER A 2 -0.17 75.31 8.05
CA SER A 2 0.34 74.16 7.26
C SER A 2 1.57 73.55 7.91
N ARG A 3 1.85 72.25 7.60
CA ARG A 3 3.16 71.53 7.51
C ARG A 3 2.99 70.06 7.96
N THR A 4 3.51 69.01 7.34
CA THR A 4 4.16 68.72 6.04
C THR A 4 4.24 67.19 5.96
N PHE A 5 4.12 66.59 4.78
CA PHE A 5 4.43 65.19 4.50
C PHE A 5 5.93 64.87 4.69
N LEU A 6 6.26 63.62 5.04
CA LEU A 6 7.57 63.03 4.72
C LEU A 6 7.44 61.52 4.49
N ALA A 7 7.39 61.15 3.21
CA ALA A 7 7.58 59.79 2.72
C ALA A 7 9.05 59.38 2.86
N LYS A 8 9.33 58.11 3.18
CA LYS A 8 10.65 57.49 3.02
C LYS A 8 10.57 56.34 2.04
N ILE A 9 11.39 56.46 1.00
CA ILE A 9 11.58 55.58 -0.15
C ILE A 9 12.78 54.64 0.10
N LEU A 10 12.61 53.39 -0.34
CA LEU A 10 13.52 52.31 -0.75
C LEU A 10 14.99 52.25 -0.25
N ARG A 11 15.42 51.02 0.10
CA ARG A 11 16.62 50.40 -0.52
C ARG A 11 16.41 48.90 -0.82
N SER A 12 16.60 48.58 -2.09
CA SER A 12 16.77 47.26 -2.68
C SER A 12 18.19 46.72 -2.42
N ALA A 13 18.34 45.41 -2.29
CA ALA A 13 19.62 44.72 -2.41
C ALA A 13 19.43 43.38 -3.17
N PRO A 14 20.08 43.18 -4.33
CA PRO A 14 20.12 41.90 -5.02
C PRO A 14 21.24 41.02 -4.45
N ARG A 15 20.96 39.74 -4.19
CA ARG A 15 22.02 38.74 -3.97
C ARG A 15 22.57 38.29 -5.32
N GLN A 16 23.87 38.47 -5.49
CA GLN A 16 24.63 38.19 -6.71
C GLN A 16 24.81 36.70 -6.99
N CYS A 17 24.79 36.44 -8.30
CA CYS A 17 25.25 35.28 -9.02
C CYS A 17 26.76 35.04 -8.81
N GLY A 18 27.14 33.81 -8.44
CA GLY A 18 28.51 33.32 -8.49
C GLY A 18 28.74 32.56 -9.80
N SER A 19 29.66 33.05 -10.62
CA SER A 19 30.07 32.47 -11.90
C SER A 19 31.39 31.65 -11.73
N PRO A 20 31.86 30.95 -12.78
CA PRO A 20 32.50 29.64 -12.68
C PRO A 20 34.02 29.68 -12.53
N GLN A 21 34.60 28.57 -12.07
CA GLN A 21 36.02 28.27 -12.20
C GLN A 21 36.22 27.09 -13.17
N THR A 22 36.80 27.39 -14.33
CA THR A 22 37.44 26.44 -15.24
C THR A 22 38.95 26.42 -14.97
N PHE A 23 39.55 25.25 -14.78
CA PHE A 23 40.91 24.99 -15.26
C PHE A 23 41.08 23.52 -15.68
N LEU A 24 41.83 23.35 -16.77
CA LEU A 24 41.99 22.18 -17.60
C LEU A 24 43.14 21.26 -17.14
N THR A 25 43.10 20.04 -17.71
CA THR A 25 44.21 19.12 -18.03
C THR A 25 44.70 18.12 -16.97
N ARG A 26 44.47 16.82 -17.24
CA ARG A 26 45.54 15.83 -17.51
C ARG A 26 44.94 14.58 -18.16
N GLY A 27 45.53 14.14 -19.28
CA GLY A 27 45.03 13.05 -20.11
C GLY A 27 45.73 11.69 -19.93
N ARG A 28 45.25 10.75 -20.75
CA ARG A 28 45.77 9.41 -21.13
C ARG A 28 45.79 8.35 -20.00
N ALA A 29 45.45 7.08 -20.22
CA ALA A 29 45.44 6.29 -21.46
C ALA A 29 44.43 5.13 -21.37
N PHE A 30 43.85 4.76 -22.53
CA PHE A 30 43.29 3.44 -22.78
C PHE A 30 44.42 2.46 -23.11
N PRO A 31 44.34 1.20 -22.67
CA PRO A 31 45.00 0.11 -23.37
C PRO A 31 43.99 -0.62 -24.26
N THR A 32 44.15 -0.47 -25.57
CA THR A 32 43.76 -1.47 -26.57
C THR A 32 45.02 -2.27 -26.89
N ILE A 33 45.00 -3.59 -26.68
CA ILE A 33 45.91 -4.51 -27.36
C ILE A 33 45.12 -5.71 -27.86
N CYS A 34 45.41 -6.06 -29.10
CA CYS A 34 44.71 -6.98 -29.99
C CYS A 34 45.08 -8.46 -29.81
N SER A 35 44.19 -9.28 -30.38
CA SER A 35 44.46 -10.48 -31.19
C SER A 35 44.73 -11.85 -30.57
N SER A 36 43.81 -12.75 -30.95
CA SER A 36 43.98 -14.14 -31.38
C SER A 36 44.58 -15.17 -30.41
N ALA A 37 43.77 -16.17 -30.05
CA ALA A 37 43.88 -17.49 -30.67
C ALA A 37 42.74 -18.39 -30.20
N PHE A 38 42.00 -18.94 -31.17
CA PHE A 38 41.16 -20.11 -30.97
C PHE A 38 42.06 -21.29 -30.61
N TYR A 39 41.83 -21.89 -29.45
CA TYR A 39 42.21 -23.28 -29.19
C TYR A 39 41.01 -24.01 -28.61
N GLN A 40 40.35 -24.75 -29.49
CA GLN A 40 39.54 -25.91 -29.11
C GLN A 40 40.46 -26.89 -28.38
N THR A 41 40.08 -27.29 -27.17
CA THR A 41 40.50 -28.60 -26.66
C THR A 41 39.26 -29.31 -26.12
N SER A 42 38.92 -30.38 -26.81
CA SER A 42 37.91 -31.36 -26.47
C SER A 42 38.43 -32.28 -25.36
N ARG A 43 37.59 -32.64 -24.37
CA ARG A 43 37.66 -33.92 -23.63
C ARG A 43 36.27 -34.36 -23.12
N PRO A 44 36.06 -35.68 -22.90
CA PRO A 44 34.80 -36.33 -23.25
C PRO A 44 34.05 -37.06 -22.08
N ILE A 45 32.80 -37.44 -22.38
CA ILE A 45 32.09 -38.71 -22.08
C ILE A 45 31.74 -39.10 -20.60
N THR A 46 30.41 -39.12 -20.39
CA THR A 46 29.58 -40.14 -19.68
C THR A 46 29.45 -40.11 -18.16
N TYR A 47 28.20 -40.03 -17.67
CA TYR A 47 27.55 -41.11 -16.91
C TYR A 47 26.04 -41.12 -17.22
N SER A 48 25.56 -42.29 -17.65
CA SER A 48 24.14 -42.61 -17.88
C SER A 48 23.62 -43.27 -16.61
N ASN A 49 22.63 -42.68 -15.95
CA ASN A 49 21.78 -43.42 -15.01
C ASN A 49 20.46 -43.75 -15.71
N ARG A 50 20.40 -44.94 -16.30
CA ARG A 50 19.16 -45.62 -16.64
C ARG A 50 18.68 -46.33 -15.38
N VAL A 51 17.69 -45.76 -14.69
CA VAL A 51 16.91 -46.51 -13.69
C VAL A 51 15.68 -47.04 -14.40
N GLY A 52 15.56 -48.38 -14.36
CA GLY A 52 14.69 -49.18 -15.20
C GLY A 52 13.20 -48.95 -14.97
N LYS A 53 12.44 -49.12 -16.07
CA LYS A 53 11.00 -49.35 -16.04
C LYS A 53 10.75 -50.74 -15.44
N GLY A 54 10.46 -50.80 -14.15
CA GLY A 54 9.77 -51.92 -13.52
C GLY A 54 8.27 -51.66 -13.55
N LEU A 55 7.52 -52.61 -14.10
CA LEU A 55 6.06 -52.64 -14.06
C LEU A 55 5.64 -53.00 -12.63
N SER A 56 4.91 -52.12 -11.95
CA SER A 56 4.08 -52.52 -10.79
C SER A 56 2.65 -52.07 -11.05
N PRO A 57 1.67 -52.99 -11.05
CA PRO A 57 0.27 -52.67 -11.19
C PRO A 57 -0.29 -52.14 -9.86
N GLU A 58 -0.96 -50.99 -9.95
CA GLU A 58 -2.15 -50.57 -9.20
C GLU A 58 -2.36 -51.12 -7.77
N SER A 59 -2.17 -50.26 -6.76
CA SER A 59 -3.23 -50.05 -5.75
C SER A 59 -2.97 -48.82 -4.89
N GLU A 60 -4.00 -47.98 -4.84
CA GLU A 60 -4.13 -46.71 -4.13
C GLU A 60 -3.85 -46.78 -2.63
N ASN A 61 -3.09 -45.79 -2.13
CA ASN A 61 -3.57 -44.92 -1.05
C ASN A 61 -2.80 -43.60 -1.12
N PRO A 62 -3.33 -42.52 -1.74
CA PRO A 62 -2.69 -41.22 -1.62
C PRO A 62 -2.85 -40.76 -0.17
N GLN A 63 -1.72 -40.69 0.55
CA GLN A 63 -1.65 -39.98 1.83
C GLN A 63 -2.28 -38.59 1.66
N PRO A 64 -3.12 -38.12 2.61
CA PRO A 64 -3.71 -36.80 2.51
C PRO A 64 -2.56 -35.80 2.42
N LYS A 65 -2.50 -35.07 1.30
CA LYS A 65 -1.65 -33.89 1.19
C LYS A 65 -1.98 -33.03 2.39
N ILE A 66 -1.00 -32.84 3.27
CA ILE A 66 -0.99 -31.70 4.18
C ILE A 66 -1.26 -30.51 3.27
N LEU A 67 -2.44 -29.90 3.45
CA LEU A 67 -2.83 -28.69 2.77
C LEU A 67 -1.89 -27.61 3.30
N GLU A 68 -0.70 -27.52 2.72
CA GLU A 68 -0.02 -26.24 2.65
C GLU A 68 -1.01 -25.31 1.97
N SER A 69 -1.63 -24.46 2.79
CA SER A 69 -2.53 -23.40 2.37
C SER A 69 -1.73 -22.48 1.46
N ASN A 70 -1.65 -22.84 0.18
CA ASN A 70 -1.22 -21.97 -0.88
C ASN A 70 -2.31 -20.93 -1.03
N ALA A 71 -2.30 -19.95 -0.12
CA ALA A 71 -3.11 -18.75 -0.21
C ALA A 71 -2.71 -18.10 -1.53
N LYS A 72 -3.55 -18.29 -2.55
CA LYS A 72 -3.44 -17.63 -3.84
C LYS A 72 -3.15 -16.15 -3.55
N PRO A 73 -2.13 -15.54 -4.19
CA PRO A 73 -1.80 -14.16 -3.91
C PRO A 73 -3.05 -13.32 -4.13
N LYS A 74 -3.54 -12.67 -3.07
CA LYS A 74 -4.64 -11.70 -3.15
C LYS A 74 -4.16 -10.63 -4.13
N GLN A 75 -4.77 -10.55 -5.30
CA GLN A 75 -4.36 -9.59 -6.33
C GLN A 75 -5.12 -8.28 -6.10
N ALA A 76 -4.42 -7.15 -6.17
CA ALA A 76 -5.06 -5.84 -6.16
C ALA A 76 -6.04 -5.73 -7.34
N ALA A 77 -7.22 -5.19 -7.08
CA ALA A 77 -8.21 -4.93 -8.11
C ALA A 77 -7.75 -3.81 -9.04
N GLU A 78 -7.95 -3.98 -10.34
CA GLU A 78 -7.72 -2.93 -11.32
C GLU A 78 -8.91 -1.95 -11.30
N LEU A 79 -8.87 -0.96 -10.41
CA LEU A 79 -9.89 0.07 -10.28
C LEU A 79 -9.64 1.23 -11.23
N SER A 80 -10.70 1.88 -11.74
CA SER A 80 -10.59 3.21 -12.34
C SER A 80 -10.31 4.27 -11.26
N GLN A 81 -9.88 5.47 -11.66
CA GLN A 81 -9.66 6.56 -10.70
C GLN A 81 -10.96 6.97 -9.99
N GLU A 82 -12.06 7.00 -10.75
CA GLU A 82 -13.39 7.35 -10.24
C GLU A 82 -13.87 6.30 -9.23
N GLN A 83 -13.75 5.02 -9.57
CA GLN A 83 -14.10 3.90 -8.67
C GLN A 83 -13.28 3.93 -7.38
N TYR A 84 -11.97 4.16 -7.47
CA TYR A 84 -11.15 4.30 -6.28
C TYR A 84 -11.63 5.46 -5.41
N SER A 85 -11.90 6.63 -6.01
CA SER A 85 -12.35 7.79 -5.25
C SER A 85 -13.64 7.49 -4.52
N GLU A 86 -14.66 6.98 -5.21
CA GLU A 86 -15.95 6.58 -4.63
C GLU A 86 -15.78 5.60 -3.47
N LEU A 87 -15.10 4.47 -3.68
CA LEU A 87 -14.89 3.43 -2.67
C LEU A 87 -14.06 3.92 -1.47
N SER A 88 -13.06 4.76 -1.72
CA SER A 88 -12.21 5.28 -0.66
C SER A 88 -12.84 6.43 0.11
N ASP A 89 -13.69 7.24 -0.52
CA ASP A 89 -14.50 8.25 0.16
C ASP A 89 -15.53 7.57 1.06
N GLU A 90 -16.31 6.62 0.53
CA GLU A 90 -17.30 5.85 1.30
C GLU A 90 -16.66 5.16 2.52
N TYR A 91 -15.51 4.52 2.33
CA TYR A 91 -14.80 3.85 3.43
C TYR A 91 -14.25 4.82 4.48
N MET A 92 -13.77 6.01 4.06
CA MET A 92 -13.30 7.03 4.99
C MET A 92 -14.45 7.63 5.79
N ASP A 93 -15.56 7.97 5.14
CA ASP A 93 -16.73 8.56 5.78
C ASP A 93 -17.29 7.61 6.86
N MET A 94 -17.43 6.32 6.53
CA MET A 94 -17.81 5.28 7.51
C MET A 94 -16.82 5.20 8.68
N MET A 95 -15.52 5.27 8.39
CA MET A 95 -14.50 5.22 9.45
C MET A 95 -14.58 6.45 10.35
N VAL A 96 -14.80 7.64 9.78
CA VAL A 96 -14.98 8.87 10.56
C VAL A 96 -16.18 8.73 11.49
N GLU A 97 -17.33 8.31 10.98
CA GLU A 97 -18.55 8.10 11.79
C GLU A 97 -18.28 7.18 12.99
N LYS A 98 -17.63 6.03 12.77
CA LYS A 98 -17.31 5.09 13.85
C LYS A 98 -16.26 5.60 14.83
N LEU A 99 -15.34 6.44 14.39
CA LEU A 99 -14.36 7.06 15.28
C LEU A 99 -14.96 8.22 16.07
N GLU A 100 -15.88 8.99 15.49
CA GLU A 100 -16.65 10.01 16.21
C GLU A 100 -17.53 9.37 17.31
N GLU A 101 -18.20 8.25 17.01
CA GLU A 101 -18.90 7.45 18.03
C GLU A 101 -17.96 6.97 19.17
N LEU A 102 -16.69 6.70 18.85
CA LEU A 102 -15.69 6.33 19.84
C LEU A 102 -15.26 7.54 20.68
N GLN A 103 -15.09 8.70 20.05
CA GLN A 103 -14.79 9.97 20.71
C GLN A 103 -15.89 10.39 21.69
N GLU A 104 -17.17 10.15 21.38
CA GLU A 104 -18.26 10.38 22.33
C GLU A 104 -18.18 9.49 23.58
N LYS A 105 -17.64 8.26 23.44
CA LYS A 105 -17.44 7.33 24.56
C LYS A 105 -16.17 7.64 25.35
N ARG A 106 -15.21 8.34 24.74
CA ARG A 106 -13.88 8.62 25.29
C ARG A 106 -13.44 10.03 24.95
N GLU A 107 -13.53 10.92 25.94
CA GLU A 107 -13.16 12.33 25.81
C GLU A 107 -11.66 12.57 25.54
N ASP A 108 -10.81 11.55 25.76
CA ASP A 108 -9.36 11.63 25.51
C ASP A 108 -8.98 11.36 24.04
N VAL A 109 -9.93 10.91 23.22
CA VAL A 109 -9.73 10.65 21.80
C VAL A 109 -10.11 11.87 20.98
N ASP A 110 -9.32 12.18 19.96
CA ASP A 110 -9.60 13.28 19.03
C ASP A 110 -9.49 12.80 17.59
N VAL A 111 -10.50 13.13 16.78
CA VAL A 111 -10.65 12.70 15.39
C VAL A 111 -10.71 13.93 14.49
N GLU A 112 -9.77 14.03 13.54
CA GLU A 112 -9.73 15.12 12.56
C GLU A 112 -9.63 14.55 11.14
N TYR A 113 -10.62 14.84 10.29
CA TYR A 113 -10.60 14.47 8.88
C TYR A 113 -10.52 15.70 7.98
N SER A 114 -9.48 15.77 7.15
CA SER A 114 -9.25 16.91 6.25
C SER A 114 -8.52 16.49 4.98
N ALA A 115 -9.07 16.87 3.82
CA ALA A 115 -8.47 16.68 2.49
C ALA A 115 -7.99 15.23 2.20
N GLY A 116 -8.74 14.22 2.67
CA GLY A 116 -8.40 12.81 2.49
C GLY A 116 -7.34 12.29 3.48
N VAL A 117 -7.02 13.06 4.52
CA VAL A 117 -6.18 12.66 5.65
C VAL A 117 -7.03 12.62 6.91
N LEU A 118 -7.11 11.45 7.53
CA LEU A 118 -7.73 11.22 8.83
C LEU A 118 -6.62 11.10 9.88
N THR A 119 -6.68 11.94 10.90
CA THR A 119 -5.78 11.94 12.05
C THR A 119 -6.58 11.57 13.29
N LEU A 120 -6.14 10.53 14.00
CA LEU A 120 -6.76 10.05 15.22
C LEU A 120 -5.73 10.10 16.35
N ALA A 121 -5.94 10.96 17.33
CA ALA A 121 -5.16 10.96 18.56
C ALA A 121 -5.78 9.97 19.55
N PHE A 122 -5.02 8.93 19.93
CA PHE A 122 -5.47 7.90 20.86
C PHE A 122 -4.45 7.72 22.00
N PRO A 123 -4.55 8.53 23.06
CA PRO A 123 -3.73 8.36 24.26
C PRO A 123 -4.06 7.03 24.98
N PRO A 124 -3.09 6.35 25.61
CA PRO A 124 -1.65 6.63 25.67
C PRO A 124 -0.83 6.04 24.50
N ILE A 125 -1.48 5.44 23.50
CA ILE A 125 -0.81 4.68 22.42
C ILE A 125 -0.08 5.63 21.46
N GLY A 126 -0.73 6.70 21.02
CA GLY A 126 -0.17 7.69 20.11
C GLY A 126 -1.18 8.19 19.08
N THR A 127 -0.67 8.69 17.96
CA THR A 127 -1.49 9.26 16.87
C THR A 127 -1.44 8.37 15.65
N TYR A 128 -2.62 8.01 15.16
CA TYR A 128 -2.82 7.29 13.90
C TYR A 128 -3.04 8.30 12.78
N VAL A 129 -2.45 8.03 11.62
CA VAL A 129 -2.67 8.84 10.41
C VAL A 129 -3.05 7.92 9.27
N ILE A 130 -4.23 8.14 8.71
CA ILE A 130 -4.77 7.39 7.58
C ILE A 130 -4.92 8.36 6.42
N ASN A 131 -4.31 8.06 5.28
CA ASN A 131 -4.23 8.97 4.15
C ASN A 131 -4.63 8.28 2.85
N LYS A 132 -5.51 8.93 2.09
CA LYS A 132 -5.84 8.54 0.72
C LYS A 132 -4.66 8.85 -0.20
N GLN A 133 -4.29 7.89 -1.05
CA GLN A 133 -3.28 8.07 -2.09
C GLN A 133 -3.90 7.82 -3.47
N PRO A 134 -4.62 8.83 -4.03
CA PRO A 134 -5.26 8.72 -5.34
C PRO A 134 -4.33 8.26 -6.47
N PRO A 135 -3.08 8.76 -6.60
CA PRO A 135 -2.20 8.33 -7.69
C PRO A 135 -1.86 6.83 -7.68
N ASN A 136 -1.84 6.23 -6.48
CA ASN A 136 -1.52 4.82 -6.29
C ASN A 136 -2.78 3.96 -6.11
N LYS A 137 -3.95 4.58 -5.98
CA LYS A 137 -5.22 3.93 -5.61
C LYS A 137 -5.11 3.10 -4.32
N GLN A 138 -4.39 3.67 -3.35
CA GLN A 138 -4.10 3.02 -2.07
C GLN A 138 -4.61 3.85 -0.89
N ILE A 139 -4.73 3.20 0.25
CA ILE A 139 -4.86 3.88 1.55
C ILE A 139 -3.59 3.60 2.35
N TRP A 140 -2.95 4.64 2.85
CA TRP A 140 -1.77 4.51 3.70
C TRP A 140 -2.16 4.71 5.15
N LEU A 141 -1.64 3.85 6.02
CA LEU A 141 -1.81 3.92 7.47
C LEU A 141 -0.44 4.14 8.10
N SER A 142 -0.36 5.06 9.05
CA SER A 142 0.73 5.17 10.01
C SER A 142 0.15 4.88 11.39
N SER A 143 0.37 3.67 11.90
CA SER A 143 0.01 3.30 13.26
C SER A 143 1.24 3.46 14.19
N PRO A 144 1.06 4.00 15.41
CA PRO A 144 2.12 4.03 16.42
C PRO A 144 2.54 2.62 16.89
N THR A 145 1.65 1.63 16.74
CA THR A 145 1.82 0.25 17.19
C THR A 145 2.39 -0.65 16.10
N SER A 146 1.78 -0.63 14.91
CA SER A 146 2.15 -1.53 13.79
C SER A 146 3.00 -0.86 12.70
N GLY A 147 3.20 0.46 12.79
CA GLY A 147 4.03 1.23 11.86
C GLY A 147 3.32 1.55 10.54
N PRO A 148 4.08 1.87 9.48
CA PRO A 148 3.52 2.25 8.19
C PRO A 148 3.04 1.03 7.40
N LYS A 149 1.78 1.07 6.95
CA LYS A 149 1.14 0.05 6.09
C LYS A 149 0.49 0.70 4.87
N ARG A 150 0.35 -0.08 3.81
CA ARG A 150 -0.27 0.35 2.55
C ARG A 150 -1.31 -0.68 2.15
N TYR A 151 -2.53 -0.24 1.93
CA TYR A 151 -3.64 -1.10 1.61
C TYR A 151 -4.05 -0.89 0.16
N ASP A 152 -4.24 -2.00 -0.53
CA ASP A 152 -4.76 -2.08 -1.87
C ASP A 152 -6.18 -2.63 -1.80
N PHE A 153 -7.09 -2.13 -2.65
CA PHE A 153 -8.43 -2.67 -2.71
C PHE A 153 -8.42 -4.03 -3.40
N VAL A 154 -8.98 -5.05 -2.77
CA VAL A 154 -9.08 -6.41 -3.30
C VAL A 154 -10.55 -6.78 -3.35
N ILE A 155 -11.03 -7.19 -4.53
CA ILE A 155 -12.40 -7.68 -4.68
C ILE A 155 -12.43 -9.12 -4.17
N THR A 156 -13.21 -9.36 -3.12
CA THR A 156 -13.48 -10.69 -2.59
C THR A 156 -14.71 -11.23 -3.32
N SER A 157 -14.53 -11.73 -4.54
CA SER A 157 -15.61 -12.43 -5.24
C SER A 157 -15.81 -13.81 -4.64
N GLU A 158 -16.78 -13.92 -3.75
CA GLU A 158 -17.33 -15.20 -3.33
C GLU A 158 -18.17 -15.79 -4.47
N GLY A 159 -17.57 -16.73 -5.19
CA GLY A 159 -18.28 -17.62 -6.11
C GLY A 159 -18.21 -17.23 -7.59
N GLN A 160 -18.11 -18.27 -8.42
CA GLN A 160 -18.00 -18.22 -9.88
C GLN A 160 -19.31 -17.76 -10.58
N ASP A 161 -20.35 -17.41 -9.82
CA ASP A 161 -21.70 -17.11 -10.30
C ASP A 161 -22.17 -15.67 -10.01
N SER A 162 -21.31 -14.82 -9.47
CA SER A 162 -21.67 -13.46 -9.05
C SER A 162 -21.65 -12.51 -10.25
N LYS A 163 -22.83 -12.03 -10.65
CA LYS A 163 -23.04 -10.96 -11.64
C LYS A 163 -22.06 -9.81 -11.42
N GLU A 164 -21.47 -9.32 -12.50
CA GLU A 164 -20.70 -8.07 -12.54
C GLU A 164 -21.53 -6.95 -11.87
N GLY A 165 -21.13 -6.51 -10.68
CA GLY A 165 -21.78 -5.39 -9.99
C GLY A 165 -22.09 -5.57 -8.49
N THR A 166 -21.84 -6.74 -7.88
CA THR A 166 -22.06 -6.94 -6.42
C THR A 166 -20.91 -7.71 -5.77
N GLY A 167 -19.67 -7.49 -6.22
CA GLY A 167 -18.50 -7.97 -5.51
C GLY A 167 -18.21 -7.03 -4.35
N SER A 168 -18.27 -7.53 -3.11
CA SER A 168 -17.70 -6.81 -1.97
C SER A 168 -16.18 -6.81 -2.09
N GLY A 169 -15.55 -5.70 -1.73
CA GLY A 169 -14.11 -5.59 -1.72
C GLY A 169 -13.61 -5.02 -0.42
N GLU A 170 -12.41 -5.41 -0.05
CA GLU A 170 -11.77 -5.03 1.20
C GLU A 170 -10.42 -4.38 0.93
N TRP A 171 -10.02 -3.49 1.85
CA TRP A 171 -8.69 -2.89 1.86
C TRP A 171 -7.71 -3.84 2.53
N ILE A 172 -6.80 -4.43 1.75
CA ILE A 172 -5.90 -5.49 2.20
C ILE A 172 -4.44 -5.08 2.01
N TYR A 173 -3.62 -5.33 3.02
CA TYR A 173 -2.18 -5.17 2.90
C TYR A 173 -1.59 -6.41 2.22
N LEU A 174 -1.10 -6.26 0.99
CA LEU A 174 -0.64 -7.39 0.17
C LEU A 174 0.57 -8.15 0.74
N ARG A 175 1.29 -7.57 1.71
CA ARG A 175 2.48 -8.22 2.29
C ARG A 175 2.10 -9.30 3.31
N ASP A 176 1.18 -9.01 4.21
CA ASP A 176 0.77 -9.92 5.30
C ASP A 176 -0.65 -10.47 5.11
N GLY A 177 -1.42 -9.91 4.18
CA GLY A 177 -2.80 -10.30 3.90
C GLY A 177 -3.82 -9.80 4.91
N SER A 178 -3.40 -8.96 5.86
CA SER A 178 -4.26 -8.33 6.87
C SER A 178 -5.19 -7.29 6.23
N SER A 179 -6.44 -7.23 6.70
CA SER A 179 -7.37 -6.18 6.29
C SER A 179 -7.23 -4.96 7.19
N LEU A 180 -7.49 -3.78 6.63
CA LEU A 180 -7.49 -2.52 7.38
C LEU A 180 -8.55 -2.55 8.49
N THR A 181 -9.73 -3.11 8.20
CA THR A 181 -10.81 -3.28 9.17
C THR A 181 -10.39 -4.16 10.35
N ASP A 182 -9.76 -5.31 10.10
CA ASP A 182 -9.28 -6.20 11.16
C ASP A 182 -8.19 -5.52 12.01
N LEU A 183 -7.30 -4.75 11.38
CA LEU A 183 -6.29 -3.99 12.13
C LEU A 183 -6.94 -2.96 13.07
N LEU A 184 -7.90 -2.18 12.58
CA LEU A 184 -8.59 -1.17 13.40
C LEU A 184 -9.44 -1.80 14.50
N LEU A 185 -10.05 -2.97 14.24
CA LEU A 185 -10.74 -3.74 15.26
C LEU A 185 -9.79 -4.21 16.36
N ASN A 186 -8.62 -4.73 15.99
CA ASN A 186 -7.64 -5.23 16.97
C ASN A 186 -6.95 -4.11 17.77
N GLU A 187 -6.62 -2.99 17.13
CA GLU A 187 -5.88 -1.89 17.78
C GLU A 187 -6.80 -0.89 18.51
N LEU A 188 -7.97 -0.57 17.95
CA LEU A 188 -8.88 0.44 18.48
C LEU A 188 -10.19 -0.14 19.03
N GLY A 189 -10.53 -1.40 18.73
CA GLY A 189 -11.82 -1.97 19.08
C GLY A 189 -12.98 -1.45 18.23
N VAL A 190 -12.69 -0.91 17.04
CA VAL A 190 -13.69 -0.32 16.13
C VAL A 190 -14.09 -1.35 15.08
N ASP A 191 -15.38 -1.68 15.06
CA ASP A 191 -15.96 -2.58 14.07
C ASP A 191 -16.49 -1.80 12.87
N LEU A 192 -15.85 -1.99 11.70
CA LEU A 192 -16.24 -1.40 10.41
C LEU A 192 -16.96 -2.43 9.52
N SER A 193 -17.42 -3.56 10.06
CA SER A 193 -18.11 -4.60 9.29
C SER A 193 -19.57 -4.26 8.95
N SER A 194 -20.11 -3.16 9.48
CA SER A 194 -21.52 -2.80 9.33
C SER A 194 -21.85 -2.21 7.95
N THR A 195 -21.78 -3.01 6.90
CA THR A 195 -22.57 -2.77 5.70
C THR A 195 -23.99 -3.30 5.93
N TYR A 196 -24.94 -2.40 6.16
CA TYR A 196 -26.40 -2.62 6.18
C TYR A 196 -26.96 -3.65 7.19
N THR A 197 -27.13 -3.25 8.45
CA THR A 197 -28.39 -3.55 9.15
C THR A 197 -29.40 -2.50 8.74
N ALA A 198 -30.23 -2.81 7.73
CA ALA A 198 -31.46 -2.07 7.56
C ALA A 198 -32.28 -2.27 8.84
N ASP A 199 -32.39 -1.21 9.64
CA ASP A 199 -33.30 -1.11 10.76
C ASP A 199 -34.73 -1.26 10.21
N MET A 200 -35.17 -2.50 10.09
CA MET A 200 -36.59 -2.85 10.03
C MET A 200 -37.14 -2.62 11.44
N GLN A 201 -37.29 -1.34 11.81
CA GLN A 201 -38.15 -0.92 12.91
C GLN A 201 -39.58 -1.19 12.44
N GLY A 202 -40.08 -2.39 12.73
CA GLY A 202 -41.50 -2.69 12.68
C GLY A 202 -42.17 -1.93 13.80
N ASP A 203 -42.77 -0.79 13.47
CA ASP A 203 -43.79 -0.18 14.32
C ASP A 203 -45.03 -1.11 14.33
N GLU A 204 -45.41 -1.54 15.53
CA GLU A 204 -46.59 -2.35 15.88
C GLU A 204 -47.87 -1.51 15.92
#